data_AF-A0A967WS45-F1
#
_entry.id   AF-A0A967WS45-F1
#
_cell.length_a   1.000
_cell.length_b   1.000
_cell.length_c   1.000
_cell.angle_alpha   90.00
_cell.angle_beta   90.00
_cell.angle_gamma   90.00
#
_symmetry.space_group_name_H-M   'P 1'
#
loop_
_entity.id
_entity.type
_entity.pdbx_description
1 polymer ?
#
loop_
_entity_poly.entity_id
_entity_poly.type
_entity_poly.pdbx_seq_one_letter_code
_entity_poly.pdbx_strand_id
1 'polypeptide(L)'
;HKLRQQVERFKTTFSLGNLRDKLPLPFPSQVQIPHPFRFRALSWYTYPGWTILSDTKQLAVLSAFYVALHLIDFSPLRAELVTLVGINLNAPGQTPFDPVSLFLCCLLRLEKGLGWKELAKFLAGPEGQCWRCLFGFQEGLTPAASTMRRFFHALGIAFDTDLCPRFIELLHAAELLLEHTTHPGSPPNWGLPLAGDGMLHEAHSTMRCTKVTDTCYQPTSAEAPRPCPAQEAGQEGCDCSDERCAQACRFTTPRDAEARFIHHSGRNQDDKENPSQARDVYGYLSYPKLLCDDELHASWVAHTSLQTANTD
;
A
#
# COMPACT_ATOMS: atom_id res chain seq x y z
N HIS A 1 -7.57 10.22 -27.77
CA HIS A 1 -7.51 9.15 -26.76
C HIS A 1 -8.19 7.91 -27.33
N LYS A 2 -7.45 6.89 -27.76
CA LYS A 2 -8.08 5.60 -28.11
C LYS A 2 -8.56 4.96 -26.82
N LEU A 3 -9.74 4.35 -26.82
CA LEU A 3 -10.18 3.53 -25.68
C LEU A 3 -9.17 2.38 -25.53
N ARG A 4 -8.68 2.08 -24.32
CA ARG A 4 -7.69 1.00 -24.07
C ARG A 4 -8.07 -0.32 -24.75
N GLN A 5 -9.37 -0.60 -24.85
CA GLN A 5 -9.94 -1.76 -25.53
C GLN A 5 -9.62 -1.84 -27.03
N GLN A 6 -9.15 -0.76 -27.65
CA GLN A 6 -8.74 -0.68 -29.06
C GLN A 6 -7.24 -0.90 -29.26
N VAL A 7 -6.46 -0.98 -28.18
CA VAL A 7 -5.02 -1.25 -28.23
C VAL A 7 -4.79 -2.73 -28.54
N GLU A 8 -4.00 -3.03 -29.56
CA GLU A 8 -3.84 -4.41 -30.03
C GLU A 8 -3.16 -5.28 -28.97
N ARG A 9 -2.08 -4.78 -28.36
CA ARG A 9 -1.43 -5.47 -27.23
C ARG A 9 -2.39 -5.77 -26.08
N PHE A 10 -3.33 -4.87 -25.78
CA PHE A 10 -4.32 -5.15 -24.75
C PHE A 10 -5.17 -6.38 -25.10
N LYS A 11 -5.64 -6.46 -26.35
CA LYS A 11 -6.48 -7.59 -26.82
C LYS A 11 -5.69 -8.88 -26.92
N THR A 12 -4.44 -8.82 -27.38
CA THR A 12 -3.62 -10.02 -27.56
C THR A 12 -3.05 -10.48 -26.22
N THR A 13 -2.33 -9.64 -25.49
CA THR A 13 -1.65 -10.04 -24.26
C THR A 13 -2.60 -10.35 -23.09
N PHE A 14 -3.70 -9.61 -22.94
CA PHE A 14 -4.60 -9.73 -21.79
C PHE A 14 -5.91 -10.47 -22.09
N SER A 15 -6.06 -11.09 -23.27
CA SER A 15 -7.18 -11.99 -23.50
C SER A 15 -7.07 -13.23 -22.62
N LEU A 16 -8.20 -13.69 -22.08
CA LEU A 16 -8.23 -14.93 -21.30
C LEU A 16 -7.68 -16.12 -22.09
N GLY A 17 -7.91 -16.15 -23.42
CA GLY A 17 -7.37 -17.18 -24.30
C GLY A 17 -5.85 -17.25 -24.28
N ASN A 18 -5.17 -16.10 -24.35
CA ASN A 18 -3.70 -16.04 -24.37
C ASN A 18 -3.09 -16.11 -22.97
N LEU A 19 -3.84 -15.77 -21.93
CA LEU A 19 -3.41 -15.96 -20.55
C LEU A 19 -3.48 -17.43 -20.11
N ARG A 20 -4.36 -18.24 -20.73
CA ARG A 20 -4.67 -19.61 -20.28
C ARG A 20 -3.45 -20.48 -20.02
N ASP A 21 -2.45 -20.44 -20.90
CA ASP A 21 -1.25 -21.27 -20.80
C ASP A 21 -0.28 -20.79 -19.72
N LYS A 22 -0.48 -19.56 -19.21
CA LYS A 22 0.26 -18.97 -18.10
C LYS A 22 -0.47 -19.13 -16.75
N LEU A 23 -1.71 -19.62 -16.72
CA LEU A 23 -2.52 -19.70 -15.50
C LEU A 23 -2.31 -21.01 -14.70
N PRO A 24 -2.32 -20.94 -13.35
CA PRO A 24 -2.39 -19.73 -12.53
C PRO A 24 -1.11 -18.90 -12.57
N LEU A 25 -1.23 -17.59 -12.42
CA LEU A 25 -0.09 -16.71 -12.14
C LEU A 25 0.35 -16.94 -10.68
N PRO A 26 1.50 -17.58 -10.39
CA PRO A 26 1.91 -17.80 -9.02
C PRO A 26 2.33 -16.47 -8.38
N PHE A 27 1.79 -16.16 -7.20
CA PHE A 27 2.17 -14.96 -6.49
C PHE A 27 3.64 -15.06 -6.00
N PRO A 28 4.48 -14.04 -6.23
CA PRO A 28 5.89 -14.08 -5.84
C PRO A 28 6.09 -14.30 -4.33
N SER A 29 6.99 -15.23 -3.99
CA SER A 29 7.36 -15.59 -2.63
C SER A 29 8.87 -15.73 -2.54
N GLN A 30 9.48 -15.11 -1.53
CA GLN A 30 10.92 -15.14 -1.31
C GLN A 30 11.38 -16.43 -0.63
N VAL A 31 10.45 -17.18 -0.03
CA VAL A 31 10.76 -18.40 0.70
C VAL A 31 10.50 -19.62 -0.17
N GLN A 32 11.57 -20.27 -0.61
CA GLN A 32 11.50 -21.59 -1.25
C GLN A 32 11.40 -22.68 -0.16
N ILE A 33 10.18 -23.12 0.17
CA ILE A 33 9.97 -24.25 1.08
C ILE A 33 9.68 -25.54 0.29
N PRO A 34 10.25 -26.70 0.69
CA PRO A 34 9.91 -27.98 0.10
C PRO A 34 8.41 -28.27 0.24
N HIS A 35 7.78 -28.61 -0.88
CA HIS A 35 6.38 -29.01 -0.93
C HIS A 35 6.21 -30.47 -0.47
N PRO A 36 5.16 -30.80 0.32
CA PRO A 36 4.08 -29.92 0.77
C PRO A 36 4.33 -29.29 2.17
N PHE A 37 4.16 -27.97 2.27
CA PHE A 37 4.10 -27.24 3.54
C PHE A 37 2.68 -27.32 4.14
N ARG A 38 2.51 -27.99 5.28
CA ARG A 38 1.21 -28.18 5.95
C ARG A 38 1.29 -28.00 7.46
N PHE A 39 0.26 -27.41 8.04
CA PHE A 39 0.07 -27.28 9.47
C PHE A 39 -1.44 -27.19 9.80
N ARG A 40 -1.78 -27.36 11.08
CA ARG A 40 -3.18 -27.26 11.53
C ARG A 40 -3.67 -25.81 11.45
N ALA A 41 -4.73 -25.56 10.68
CA ALA A 41 -5.33 -24.24 10.51
C ALA A 41 -6.89 -24.31 10.50
N LEU A 42 -7.56 -23.22 10.90
CA LEU A 42 -9.02 -23.07 10.89
C LEU A 42 -9.60 -22.76 9.50
N SER A 43 -8.74 -22.35 8.57
CA SER A 43 -9.05 -22.12 7.16
C SER A 43 -7.93 -22.67 6.29
N TRP A 44 -8.17 -22.82 5.00
CA TRP A 44 -7.15 -23.23 4.06
C TRP A 44 -7.43 -22.68 2.66
N TYR A 45 -6.71 -21.65 2.26
CA TYR A 45 -6.81 -21.11 0.90
C TYR A 45 -6.34 -22.16 -0.11
N THR A 46 -7.14 -22.32 -1.16
CA THR A 46 -6.79 -23.10 -2.36
C THR A 46 -7.16 -22.26 -3.56
N TYR A 47 -6.28 -22.22 -4.56
CA TYR A 47 -6.56 -21.52 -5.81
C TYR A 47 -7.90 -22.01 -6.42
N PRO A 48 -8.88 -21.11 -6.65
CA PRO A 48 -10.22 -21.49 -7.07
C PRO A 48 -10.31 -21.94 -8.55
N GLY A 49 -9.26 -21.74 -9.34
CA GLY A 49 -9.25 -22.06 -10.78
C GLY A 49 -9.83 -20.93 -11.65
N TRP A 50 -9.37 -20.82 -12.89
CA TRP A 50 -9.76 -19.73 -13.80
C TRP A 50 -11.02 -20.03 -14.63
N THR A 51 -11.53 -21.27 -14.60
CA THR A 51 -12.55 -21.75 -15.54
C THR A 51 -13.83 -20.92 -15.54
N ILE A 52 -14.23 -20.37 -14.39
CA ILE A 52 -15.42 -19.53 -14.24
C ILE A 52 -15.32 -18.23 -15.05
N LEU A 53 -14.10 -17.76 -15.35
CA LEU A 53 -13.87 -16.56 -16.18
C LEU A 53 -14.18 -16.78 -17.66
N SER A 54 -14.39 -18.02 -18.10
CA SER A 54 -14.70 -18.34 -19.49
C SER A 54 -16.07 -17.81 -19.93
N ASP A 55 -16.98 -17.55 -18.99
CA ASP A 55 -18.27 -16.92 -19.29
C ASP A 55 -18.12 -15.39 -19.37
N THR A 56 -17.88 -14.93 -20.60
CA THR A 56 -17.69 -13.51 -20.91
C THR A 56 -18.88 -12.62 -20.56
N LYS A 57 -20.10 -13.16 -20.46
CA LYS A 57 -21.28 -12.38 -20.05
C LYS A 57 -21.27 -12.05 -18.56
N GLN A 58 -20.61 -12.88 -17.74
CA GLN A 58 -20.52 -12.67 -16.30
C GLN A 58 -19.37 -11.73 -15.93
N LEU A 59 -18.30 -11.67 -16.72
CA LEU A 59 -17.12 -10.84 -16.43
C LEU A 59 -17.45 -9.35 -16.19
N ALA A 60 -18.45 -8.80 -16.88
CA ALA A 60 -18.81 -7.39 -16.78
C ALA A 60 -19.38 -6.98 -15.42
N VAL A 61 -19.85 -7.94 -14.61
CA VAL A 61 -20.44 -7.67 -13.29
C VAL A 61 -19.53 -8.09 -12.13
N LEU A 62 -18.36 -8.68 -12.42
CA LEU A 62 -17.40 -9.12 -11.40
C LEU A 62 -16.51 -7.96 -10.97
N SER A 63 -16.14 -7.92 -9.68
CA SER A 63 -15.15 -6.95 -9.21
C SER A 63 -13.75 -7.33 -9.70
N ALA A 64 -12.86 -6.35 -9.80
CA ALA A 64 -11.48 -6.57 -10.23
C ALA A 64 -10.77 -7.57 -9.30
N PHE A 65 -10.97 -7.45 -7.99
CA PHE A 65 -10.37 -8.39 -7.04
C PHE A 65 -10.93 -9.81 -7.16
N TYR A 66 -12.23 -9.98 -7.47
CA TYR A 66 -12.80 -11.30 -7.73
C TYR A 66 -12.12 -11.96 -8.95
N VAL A 67 -11.96 -11.21 -10.05
CA VAL A 67 -11.26 -11.70 -11.25
C VAL A 67 -9.81 -12.06 -10.91
N ALA A 68 -9.11 -11.23 -10.11
CA ALA A 68 -7.74 -11.48 -9.70
C ALA A 68 -7.57 -12.81 -8.94
N LEU A 69 -8.49 -13.17 -8.04
CA LEU A 69 -8.46 -14.44 -7.29
C LEU A 69 -8.55 -15.68 -8.20
N HIS A 70 -9.15 -15.52 -9.38
CA HIS A 70 -9.24 -16.58 -10.39
C HIS A 70 -8.08 -16.57 -11.37
N LEU A 71 -7.22 -15.54 -11.38
CA LEU A 71 -6.02 -15.49 -12.21
C LEU A 71 -4.74 -15.80 -11.41
N ILE A 72 -4.71 -15.47 -10.12
CA ILE A 72 -3.52 -15.49 -9.28
C ILE A 72 -3.61 -16.60 -8.23
N ASP A 73 -2.58 -17.44 -8.14
CA ASP A 73 -2.42 -18.38 -7.03
C ASP A 73 -1.54 -17.78 -5.93
N PHE A 74 -2.16 -17.43 -4.81
CA PHE A 74 -1.48 -16.91 -3.61
C PHE A 74 -0.89 -18.01 -2.70
N SER A 75 -1.05 -19.29 -3.03
CA SER A 75 -0.54 -20.41 -2.23
C SER A 75 0.96 -20.36 -1.95
N PRO A 76 1.85 -19.93 -2.87
CA PRO A 76 3.29 -19.84 -2.62
C PRO A 76 3.67 -18.91 -1.47
N LEU A 77 2.83 -17.91 -1.16
CA LEU A 77 3.08 -16.90 -0.13
C LEU A 77 2.90 -17.45 1.30
N ARG A 78 2.25 -18.60 1.47
CA ARG A 78 1.86 -19.14 2.79
C ARG A 78 3.04 -19.31 3.74
N ALA A 79 4.11 -19.90 3.23
CA ALA A 79 5.36 -20.15 3.95
C ALA A 79 5.97 -18.85 4.49
N GLU A 80 6.06 -17.86 3.62
CA GLU A 80 6.61 -16.55 3.95
C GLU A 80 5.76 -15.83 5.01
N LEU A 81 4.43 -15.85 4.88
CA LEU A 81 3.55 -15.21 5.86
C LEU A 81 3.60 -15.88 7.23
N VAL A 82 3.81 -17.21 7.30
CA VAL A 82 4.05 -17.90 8.58
C VAL A 82 5.28 -17.31 9.27
N THR A 83 6.38 -17.13 8.53
CA THR A 83 7.63 -16.56 9.03
C THR A 83 7.45 -15.10 9.43
N LEU A 84 6.89 -14.27 8.55
CA LEU A 84 6.70 -12.84 8.78
C LEU A 84 5.84 -12.55 10.01
N VAL A 85 4.78 -13.32 10.22
CA VAL A 85 3.84 -13.11 11.33
C VAL A 85 4.26 -13.87 12.60
N GLY A 86 5.31 -14.69 12.54
CA GLY A 86 5.78 -15.48 13.67
C GLY A 86 4.76 -16.54 14.12
N ILE A 87 4.07 -17.19 13.19
CA ILE A 87 3.11 -18.24 13.52
C ILE A 87 3.88 -19.49 13.99
N ASN A 88 3.76 -19.81 15.27
CA ASN A 88 4.30 -21.04 15.82
C ASN A 88 3.46 -22.25 15.35
N LEU A 89 4.05 -23.06 14.47
CA LEU A 89 3.38 -24.21 13.87
C LEU A 89 3.11 -25.29 14.91
N ASN A 90 1.86 -25.76 14.98
CA ASN A 90 1.42 -26.88 15.82
C ASN A 90 1.73 -26.74 17.33
N ALA A 91 1.96 -25.52 17.82
CA ALA A 91 2.16 -25.28 19.24
C ALA A 91 0.90 -25.58 20.07
N PRO A 92 1.02 -26.00 21.34
CA PRO A 92 -0.13 -26.15 22.24
C PRO A 92 -0.86 -24.80 22.39
N GLY A 93 -2.13 -24.73 21.99
CA GLY A 93 -2.90 -23.49 22.04
C GLY A 93 -4.00 -23.41 20.98
N GLN A 94 -4.37 -22.17 20.63
CA GLN A 94 -5.38 -21.90 19.60
C GLN A 94 -4.85 -22.22 18.20
N THR A 95 -5.70 -22.84 17.38
CA THR A 95 -5.43 -23.08 15.97
C THR A 95 -5.50 -21.75 15.21
N PRO A 96 -4.46 -21.35 14.46
CA PRO A 96 -4.50 -20.13 13.66
C PRO A 96 -5.40 -20.32 12.42
N PHE A 97 -5.79 -19.22 11.79
CA PHE A 97 -6.27 -19.26 10.40
C PHE A 97 -5.09 -19.40 9.44
N ASP A 98 -5.32 -19.88 8.22
CA ASP A 98 -4.31 -19.85 7.16
C ASP A 98 -3.93 -18.38 6.90
N PRO A 99 -2.63 -18.02 6.99
CA PRO A 99 -2.20 -16.65 6.78
C PRO A 99 -2.50 -16.15 5.37
N VAL A 100 -2.59 -17.01 4.34
CA VAL A 100 -3.03 -16.58 3.01
C VAL A 100 -4.48 -16.13 3.05
N SER A 101 -5.37 -16.86 3.73
CA SER A 101 -6.76 -16.44 3.92
C SER A 101 -6.85 -15.05 4.59
N LEU A 102 -6.00 -14.78 5.59
CA LEU A 102 -5.96 -13.49 6.28
C LEU A 102 -5.35 -12.38 5.41
N PHE A 103 -4.35 -12.68 4.58
CA PHE A 103 -3.79 -11.75 3.61
C PHE A 103 -4.83 -11.32 2.57
N LEU A 104 -5.65 -12.26 2.08
CA LEU A 104 -6.76 -11.95 1.17
C LEU A 104 -7.84 -11.09 1.84
N CYS A 105 -8.05 -11.22 3.15
CA CYS A 105 -8.90 -10.27 3.88
C CYS A 105 -8.32 -8.84 3.87
N CYS A 106 -7.00 -8.67 3.97
CA CYS A 106 -6.37 -7.36 3.87
C CYS A 106 -6.61 -6.73 2.49
N LEU A 107 -6.47 -7.51 1.41
CA LEU A 107 -6.75 -7.05 0.05
C LEU A 107 -8.24 -6.72 -0.16
N LEU A 108 -9.14 -7.58 0.31
CA LEU A 108 -10.58 -7.32 0.23
C LEU A 108 -10.99 -6.05 0.97
N ARG A 109 -10.35 -5.80 2.11
CA ARG A 109 -10.55 -4.58 2.89
C ARG A 109 -10.27 -3.33 2.05
N LEU A 110 -9.15 -3.34 1.31
CA LEU A 110 -8.76 -2.24 0.42
C LEU A 110 -9.73 -2.09 -0.74
N GLU A 111 -10.04 -3.18 -1.44
CA GLU A 111 -11.00 -3.20 -2.57
C GLU A 111 -12.36 -2.61 -2.18
N LYS A 112 -12.85 -2.96 -0.99
CA LYS A 112 -14.18 -2.53 -0.52
C LYS A 112 -14.17 -1.22 0.27
N GLY A 113 -13.00 -0.69 0.62
CA GLY A 113 -12.87 0.51 1.47
C GLY A 113 -13.44 0.35 2.89
N LEU A 114 -13.43 -0.87 3.44
CA LEU A 114 -14.09 -1.17 4.72
C LEU A 114 -13.17 -1.01 5.94
N GLY A 115 -13.74 -0.66 7.08
CA GLY A 115 -13.09 -0.84 8.38
C GLY A 115 -13.05 -2.32 8.81
N TRP A 116 -12.18 -2.69 9.74
CA TRP A 116 -12.04 -4.09 10.20
C TRP A 116 -13.33 -4.70 10.78
N LYS A 117 -14.13 -3.90 11.50
CA LYS A 117 -15.42 -4.35 12.06
C LYS A 117 -16.45 -4.60 10.96
N GLU A 118 -16.50 -3.72 9.97
CA GLU A 118 -17.41 -3.82 8.83
C GLU A 118 -17.04 -5.01 7.95
N LEU A 119 -15.75 -5.21 7.68
CA LEU A 119 -15.27 -6.39 6.97
C LEU A 119 -15.64 -7.68 7.68
N ALA A 120 -15.48 -7.76 9.00
CA ALA A 120 -15.87 -8.95 9.76
C ALA A 120 -17.38 -9.21 9.66
N LYS A 121 -18.21 -8.17 9.75
CA LYS A 121 -19.67 -8.28 9.59
C LYS A 121 -20.04 -8.71 8.16
N PHE A 122 -19.40 -8.10 7.15
CA PHE A 122 -19.57 -8.44 5.74
C PHE A 122 -19.22 -9.91 5.49
N LEU A 123 -18.03 -10.34 5.94
CA LEU A 123 -17.56 -11.72 5.82
C LEU A 123 -18.41 -12.70 6.62
N ALA A 124 -19.12 -12.31 7.69
CA ALA A 124 -20.03 -13.20 8.41
C ALA A 124 -21.44 -13.26 7.77
N GLY A 125 -21.84 -12.22 7.04
CA GLY A 125 -23.15 -12.11 6.42
C GLY A 125 -23.32 -12.90 5.12
N PRO A 126 -24.53 -12.94 4.53
CA PRO A 126 -24.80 -13.64 3.28
C PRO A 126 -23.94 -13.14 2.11
N GLU A 127 -23.75 -11.82 1.99
CA GLU A 127 -22.94 -11.20 0.94
C GLU A 127 -21.46 -11.62 0.98
N GLY A 128 -20.95 -11.99 2.16
CA GLY A 128 -19.60 -12.49 2.35
C GLY A 128 -19.40 -13.96 1.96
N GLN A 129 -20.46 -14.72 1.67
CA GLN A 129 -20.38 -16.18 1.48
C GLN A 129 -19.41 -16.57 0.37
N CYS A 130 -19.51 -15.91 -0.78
CA CYS A 130 -18.60 -16.06 -1.90
C CYS A 130 -17.13 -15.88 -1.47
N TRP A 131 -16.83 -14.78 -0.76
CA TRP A 131 -15.47 -14.46 -0.31
C TRP A 131 -14.96 -15.46 0.72
N ARG A 132 -15.81 -15.95 1.62
CA ARG A 132 -15.46 -17.02 2.56
C ARG A 132 -15.00 -18.27 1.83
N CYS A 133 -15.75 -18.71 0.82
CA CYS A 133 -15.40 -19.86 0.01
C CYS A 133 -14.08 -19.65 -0.72
N LEU A 134 -13.90 -18.50 -1.37
CA LEU A 134 -12.66 -18.16 -2.09
C LEU A 134 -11.43 -18.10 -1.18
N PHE A 135 -11.59 -17.66 0.06
CA PHE A 135 -10.48 -17.57 1.02
C PHE A 135 -10.25 -18.87 1.77
N GLY A 136 -11.10 -19.87 1.61
CA GLY A 136 -11.01 -21.16 2.29
C GLY A 136 -11.49 -21.14 3.74
N PHE A 137 -12.37 -20.19 4.11
CA PHE A 137 -13.05 -20.19 5.40
C PHE A 137 -14.21 -21.18 5.41
N GLN A 138 -14.37 -21.90 6.53
CA GLN A 138 -15.53 -22.74 6.76
C GLN A 138 -16.71 -21.91 7.28
N GLU A 139 -17.93 -22.38 7.05
CA GLU A 139 -19.12 -21.76 7.59
C GLU A 139 -19.07 -21.71 9.12
N GLY A 140 -19.41 -20.56 9.71
CA GLY A 140 -19.31 -20.32 11.15
C GLY A 140 -17.88 -20.08 11.67
N LEU A 141 -16.83 -20.37 10.90
CA LEU A 141 -15.43 -20.17 11.27
C LEU A 141 -14.81 -19.03 10.45
N THR A 142 -15.28 -17.81 10.72
CA THR A 142 -14.74 -16.58 10.12
C THR A 142 -13.87 -15.82 11.11
N PRO A 143 -12.82 -15.12 10.64
CA PRO A 143 -11.96 -14.36 11.53
C PRO A 143 -12.69 -13.12 12.06
N ALA A 144 -12.58 -12.89 13.38
CA ALA A 144 -13.04 -11.65 13.98
C ALA A 144 -12.17 -10.45 13.54
N ALA A 145 -12.70 -9.25 13.71
CA ALA A 145 -12.00 -8.00 13.39
C ALA A 145 -10.65 -7.85 14.10
N SER A 146 -10.53 -8.32 15.35
CA SER A 146 -9.27 -8.30 16.11
C SER A 146 -8.21 -9.22 15.51
N THR A 147 -8.61 -10.41 15.03
CA THR A 147 -7.71 -11.37 14.38
C THR A 147 -7.13 -10.79 13.09
N MET A 148 -7.99 -10.25 12.21
CA MET A 148 -7.55 -9.64 10.95
C MET A 148 -6.65 -8.42 11.20
N ARG A 149 -7.03 -7.56 12.16
CA ARG A 149 -6.23 -6.38 12.52
C ARG A 149 -4.87 -6.77 13.09
N ARG A 150 -4.80 -7.76 13.99
CA ARG A 150 -3.54 -8.23 14.56
C ARG A 150 -2.63 -8.81 13.48
N PHE A 151 -3.18 -9.59 12.55
CA PHE A 151 -2.43 -10.10 11.40
C PHE A 151 -1.88 -8.96 10.54
N PHE A 152 -2.71 -7.98 10.18
CA PHE A 152 -2.28 -6.81 9.43
C PHE A 152 -1.15 -6.03 10.14
N HIS A 153 -1.27 -5.82 11.46
CA HIS A 153 -0.20 -5.18 12.23
C HIS A 153 1.09 -6.00 12.27
N ALA A 154 1.00 -7.33 12.28
CA ALA A 154 2.18 -8.19 12.25
C ALA A 154 2.92 -8.15 10.91
N LEU A 155 2.20 -7.92 9.79
CA LEU A 155 2.86 -7.62 8.51
C LEU A 155 3.58 -6.27 8.55
N GLY A 156 3.05 -5.30 9.30
CA GLY A 156 3.65 -3.98 9.47
C GLY A 156 3.90 -3.29 8.13
N ILE A 157 5.05 -2.63 8.00
CA ILE A 157 5.43 -1.92 6.77
C ILE A 157 5.60 -2.85 5.56
N ALA A 158 5.91 -4.14 5.77
CA ALA A 158 6.13 -5.09 4.69
C ALA A 158 4.89 -5.30 3.82
N PHE A 159 3.69 -5.08 4.37
CA PHE A 159 2.46 -5.14 3.57
C PHE A 159 2.48 -4.12 2.43
N ASP A 160 2.82 -2.87 2.73
CA ASP A 160 2.79 -1.77 1.76
C ASP A 160 4.09 -1.66 0.95
N THR A 161 5.25 -1.91 1.57
CA THR A 161 6.56 -1.66 0.94
C THR A 161 7.16 -2.87 0.21
N ASP A 162 6.59 -4.06 0.39
CA ASP A 162 7.11 -5.30 -0.19
C ASP A 162 5.99 -6.14 -0.82
N LEU A 163 5.03 -6.63 -0.02
CA LEU A 163 3.98 -7.54 -0.51
C LEU A 163 3.08 -6.92 -1.59
N CYS A 164 2.65 -5.66 -1.43
CA CYS A 164 1.85 -4.98 -2.45
C CYS A 164 2.63 -4.71 -3.76
N PRO A 165 3.87 -4.19 -3.73
CA PRO A 165 4.69 -4.04 -4.94
C PRO A 165 4.90 -5.32 -5.76
N ARG A 166 4.89 -6.50 -5.13
CA ARG A 166 5.06 -7.80 -5.82
C ARG A 166 3.96 -8.12 -6.85
N PHE A 167 2.84 -7.40 -6.88
CA PHE A 167 1.92 -7.49 -8.03
C PHE A 167 2.59 -7.07 -9.34
N ILE A 168 3.56 -6.15 -9.30
CA ILE A 168 4.35 -5.77 -10.48
C ILE A 168 5.35 -6.88 -10.84
N GLU A 169 6.00 -7.49 -9.85
CA GLU A 169 6.85 -8.66 -10.07
C GLU A 169 6.07 -9.81 -10.69
N LEU A 170 4.83 -10.04 -10.26
CA LEU A 170 3.91 -11.01 -10.85
C LEU A 170 3.65 -10.70 -12.33
N LEU A 171 3.34 -9.44 -12.66
CA LEU A 171 3.13 -9.03 -14.05
C LEU A 171 4.41 -9.16 -14.89
N HIS A 172 5.57 -8.86 -14.32
CA HIS A 172 6.87 -9.03 -14.98
C HIS A 172 7.19 -10.51 -15.24
N ALA A 173 7.06 -11.36 -14.22
CA ALA A 173 7.30 -12.81 -14.32
C ALA A 173 6.33 -13.50 -15.30
N ALA A 174 5.12 -12.96 -15.46
CA ALA A 174 4.13 -13.42 -16.44
C ALA A 174 4.34 -12.83 -17.85
N GLU A 175 5.35 -11.98 -18.06
CA GLU A 175 5.63 -11.24 -19.30
C GLU A 175 4.43 -10.36 -19.75
N LEU A 176 3.69 -9.81 -18.78
CA LEU A 176 2.57 -8.90 -19.00
C LEU A 176 2.98 -7.43 -18.88
N LEU A 177 4.07 -7.17 -18.15
CA LEU A 177 4.74 -5.87 -18.06
C LEU A 177 5.74 -5.71 -19.20
N LEU A 178 5.77 -4.53 -19.84
CA LEU A 178 6.86 -4.18 -20.76
C LEU A 178 8.15 -3.93 -19.99
N GLU A 179 9.28 -4.31 -20.57
CA GLU A 179 10.60 -3.99 -20.01
C GLU A 179 11.15 -2.67 -20.55
N HIS A 180 10.66 -2.23 -21.72
CA HIS A 180 11.17 -1.07 -22.43
C HIS A 180 10.04 -0.14 -22.89
N THR A 181 10.35 1.15 -22.99
CA THR A 181 9.40 2.14 -23.49
C THR A 181 9.02 1.90 -24.95
N THR A 182 7.75 2.12 -25.27
CA THR A 182 7.21 2.10 -26.65
C THR A 182 7.03 3.51 -27.21
N HIS A 183 7.47 4.54 -26.49
CA HIS A 183 7.30 5.93 -26.91
C HIS A 183 8.08 6.20 -28.22
N PRO A 184 7.43 6.78 -29.24
CA PRO A 184 8.11 7.16 -30.48
C PRO A 184 9.31 8.07 -30.21
N GLY A 185 10.48 7.70 -30.71
CA GLY A 185 11.72 8.49 -30.57
C GLY A 185 12.57 8.16 -29.35
N SER A 186 12.13 7.26 -28.45
CA SER A 186 12.96 6.77 -27.35
C SER A 186 13.91 5.65 -27.81
N PRO A 187 15.13 5.54 -27.23
CA PRO A 187 16.03 4.43 -27.51
C PRO A 187 15.40 3.07 -27.12
N PRO A 188 15.59 2.00 -27.91
CA PRO A 188 14.92 0.71 -27.68
C PRO A 188 15.34 0.00 -26.38
N ASN A 189 16.47 0.40 -25.77
CA ASN A 189 16.98 -0.17 -24.52
C ASN A 189 16.65 0.68 -23.29
N TRP A 190 15.83 1.73 -23.45
CA TRP A 190 15.35 2.49 -22.30
C TRP A 190 14.21 1.76 -21.62
N GLY A 191 14.29 1.69 -20.28
CA GLY A 191 13.23 1.14 -19.44
C GLY A 191 11.93 1.94 -19.54
N LEU A 192 10.92 1.48 -18.81
CA LEU A 192 9.65 2.19 -18.74
C LEU A 192 9.78 3.59 -18.14
N PRO A 193 9.01 4.58 -18.65
CA PRO A 193 8.95 5.89 -18.04
C PRO A 193 8.48 5.81 -16.58
N LEU A 194 9.12 6.60 -15.73
CA LEU A 194 8.70 6.81 -14.35
C LEU A 194 8.01 8.16 -14.23
N ALA A 195 6.79 8.17 -13.72
CA ALA A 195 6.12 9.39 -13.30
C ALA A 195 6.09 9.46 -11.78
N GLY A 196 6.07 10.69 -11.23
CA GLY A 196 5.85 10.93 -9.82
C GLY A 196 4.81 12.01 -9.64
N ASP A 197 3.85 11.76 -8.74
CA ASP A 197 2.80 12.74 -8.41
C ASP A 197 2.68 12.91 -6.90
N GLY A 198 3.33 13.95 -6.39
CA GLY A 198 3.40 14.22 -4.97
C GLY A 198 2.07 14.75 -4.41
N MET A 199 1.56 14.14 -3.35
CA MET A 199 0.40 14.65 -2.61
C MET A 199 0.79 15.11 -1.22
N LEU A 200 0.31 16.30 -0.84
CA LEU A 200 0.49 16.84 0.50
C LEU A 200 -0.64 16.38 1.41
N HIS A 201 -0.27 15.93 2.60
CA HIS A 201 -1.16 15.47 3.65
C HIS A 201 -1.04 16.39 4.85
N GLU A 202 -2.17 16.93 5.31
CA GLU A 202 -2.20 17.68 6.56
C GLU A 202 -2.10 16.72 7.74
N ALA A 203 -1.18 17.01 8.65
CA ALA A 203 -1.19 16.39 9.97
C ALA A 203 -2.43 16.85 10.75
N HIS A 204 -2.89 16.03 11.69
CA HIS A 204 -4.00 16.39 12.59
C HIS A 204 -3.56 17.40 13.68
N SER A 205 -2.61 18.28 13.37
CA SER A 205 -2.08 19.28 14.28
C SER A 205 -2.61 20.67 13.96
N THR A 206 -2.86 21.46 15.02
CA THR A 206 -3.24 22.86 14.92
C THR A 206 -2.05 23.82 15.03
N MET A 207 -0.85 23.34 15.39
CA MET A 207 0.34 24.16 15.57
C MET A 207 1.12 24.32 14.26
N ARG A 208 1.64 25.53 14.01
CA ARG A 208 2.10 25.97 12.68
C ARG A 208 3.51 26.56 12.64
N CYS A 209 4.33 26.37 13.68
CA CYS A 209 5.68 26.93 13.65
C CYS A 209 6.46 26.30 12.50
N THR A 210 6.89 27.11 11.54
CA THR A 210 7.53 26.64 10.29
C THR A 210 8.98 26.21 10.48
N LYS A 211 9.51 26.38 11.69
CA LYS A 211 10.91 26.14 12.07
C LYS A 211 11.06 25.01 13.09
N VAL A 212 10.05 24.15 13.24
CA VAL A 212 10.13 22.99 14.15
C VAL A 212 11.22 22.02 13.66
N THR A 213 12.13 21.67 14.55
CA THR A 213 13.17 20.65 14.37
C THR A 213 13.17 19.71 15.58
N ASP A 214 14.02 18.68 15.56
CA ASP A 214 14.09 17.69 16.64
C ASP A 214 14.52 18.31 17.99
N THR A 215 15.25 19.43 17.98
CA THR A 215 15.61 20.16 19.20
C THR A 215 14.39 20.74 19.92
N CYS A 216 13.31 21.04 19.18
CA CYS A 216 12.08 21.56 19.76
C CYS A 216 11.34 20.53 20.63
N TYR A 217 11.61 19.23 20.43
CA TYR A 217 11.05 18.14 21.24
C TYR A 217 11.93 17.77 22.44
N GLN A 218 13.08 18.44 22.62
CA GLN A 218 13.95 18.19 23.76
C GLN A 218 13.49 18.99 24.99
N PRO A 219 13.75 18.48 26.21
CA PRO A 219 13.53 19.22 27.43
C PRO A 219 14.30 20.54 27.47
N THR A 220 13.81 21.51 28.22
CA THR A 220 14.47 22.81 28.43
C THR A 220 14.39 23.22 29.90
N SER A 221 15.41 23.93 30.40
CA SER A 221 15.39 24.54 31.72
C SER A 221 15.93 25.97 31.66
N ALA A 222 15.78 26.74 32.74
CA ALA A 222 16.36 28.09 32.82
C ALA A 222 17.90 28.07 32.79
N GLU A 223 18.51 27.00 33.28
CA GLU A 223 19.97 26.81 33.34
C GLU A 223 20.54 26.29 32.01
N ALA A 224 19.73 25.56 31.25
CA ALA A 224 20.07 25.00 29.95
C ALA A 224 18.87 25.20 28.99
N PRO A 225 18.68 26.42 28.46
CA PRO A 225 17.61 26.68 27.51
C PRO A 225 17.89 25.95 26.19
N ARG A 226 16.88 25.28 25.64
CA ARG A 226 17.00 24.66 24.31
C ARG A 226 17.12 25.75 23.22
N PRO A 227 17.86 25.50 22.14
CA PRO A 227 17.90 26.41 21.00
C PRO A 227 16.51 26.52 20.34
N CYS A 228 16.14 27.74 19.93
CA CYS A 228 14.90 27.99 19.20
C CYS A 228 15.21 28.30 17.72
N PRO A 229 14.95 27.36 16.80
CA PRO A 229 15.27 27.58 15.38
C PRO A 229 14.48 28.74 14.75
N ALA A 230 13.31 29.09 15.32
CA ALA A 230 12.56 30.27 14.90
C ALA A 230 13.29 31.57 15.25
N GLN A 231 13.80 31.68 16.48
CA GLN A 231 14.58 32.86 16.92
C GLN A 231 15.90 32.97 16.16
N GLU A 232 16.58 31.84 15.93
CA GLU A 232 17.80 31.78 15.10
C GLU A 232 17.55 32.26 13.67
N ALA A 233 16.35 32.01 13.13
CA ALA A 233 15.91 32.51 11.84
C ALA A 233 15.34 33.95 11.87
N GLY A 234 15.44 34.66 13.01
CA GLY A 234 14.94 36.02 13.19
C GLY A 234 13.40 36.12 13.26
N GLN A 235 12.70 35.02 13.50
CA GLN A 235 11.25 34.97 13.65
C GLN A 235 10.83 34.97 15.12
N GLU A 236 9.55 35.29 15.37
CA GLU A 236 8.96 35.12 16.70
C GLU A 236 8.98 33.63 17.08
N GLY A 237 9.81 33.28 18.07
CA GLY A 237 9.92 31.91 18.58
C GLY A 237 9.20 31.69 19.91
N CYS A 238 9.40 30.51 20.50
CA CYS A 238 8.98 30.30 21.88
C CYS A 238 9.91 31.07 22.81
N ASP A 239 9.37 31.88 23.71
CA ASP A 239 10.17 32.44 24.82
C ASP A 239 10.56 31.36 25.85
N CYS A 240 10.02 30.14 25.67
CA CYS A 240 10.44 28.87 26.26
C CYS A 240 10.67 28.84 27.80
N SER A 241 10.22 29.86 28.51
CA SER A 241 10.27 30.07 29.97
C SER A 241 9.01 29.55 30.71
N ASP A 242 7.96 29.20 29.97
CA ASP A 242 6.73 28.59 30.49
C ASP A 242 6.97 27.12 30.88
N GLU A 243 6.44 26.66 32.02
CA GLU A 243 6.48 25.25 32.43
C GLU A 243 5.93 24.30 31.36
N ARG A 244 4.96 24.76 30.56
CA ARG A 244 4.41 24.01 29.42
C ARG A 244 5.44 23.73 28.34
N CYS A 245 6.50 24.53 28.27
CA CYS A 245 7.62 24.36 27.35
C CYS A 245 8.69 23.40 27.90
N ALA A 246 8.67 23.03 29.18
CA ALA A 246 9.75 22.29 29.84
C ALA A 246 10.09 20.95 29.18
N GLN A 247 9.08 20.25 28.64
CA GLN A 247 9.26 18.94 27.98
C GLN A 247 9.43 19.06 26.45
N ALA A 248 8.68 19.95 25.81
CA ALA A 248 8.74 20.22 24.37
C ALA A 248 8.22 21.63 24.10
N CYS A 249 8.57 22.22 22.96
CA CYS A 249 8.10 23.56 22.58
C CYS A 249 6.59 23.58 22.41
N ARG A 250 5.92 24.60 22.97
CA ARG A 250 4.46 24.75 22.88
C ARG A 250 3.91 24.85 21.46
N PHE A 251 4.77 25.15 20.48
CA PHE A 251 4.42 25.22 19.06
C PHE A 251 4.79 23.94 18.28
N THR A 252 5.29 22.91 18.96
CA THR A 252 5.48 21.58 18.38
C THR A 252 4.16 20.82 18.30
N THR A 253 4.24 19.62 17.73
CA THR A 253 3.11 18.72 17.52
C THR A 253 3.38 17.41 18.27
N PRO A 254 3.22 17.32 19.61
CA PRO A 254 3.70 16.17 20.37
C PRO A 254 3.04 14.83 20.00
N ARG A 255 1.82 14.87 19.46
CA ARG A 255 1.10 13.68 18.99
C ARG A 255 1.54 13.22 17.60
N ASP A 256 2.30 14.06 16.91
CA ASP A 256 2.78 13.86 15.55
C ASP A 256 4.13 14.58 15.42
N ALA A 257 5.16 14.02 16.07
CA ALA A 257 6.47 14.68 16.18
C ALA A 257 7.23 14.72 14.85
N GLU A 258 6.74 14.05 13.82
CA GLU A 258 7.35 13.95 12.49
C GLU A 258 6.76 14.96 11.50
N ALA A 259 5.53 15.43 11.69
CA ALA A 259 4.93 16.46 10.83
C ALA A 259 5.79 17.74 10.75
N ARG A 260 5.95 18.28 9.54
CA ARG A 260 6.73 19.51 9.26
C ARG A 260 5.99 20.46 8.34
N PHE A 261 6.43 21.71 8.31
CA PHE A 261 5.87 22.72 7.41
C PHE A 261 6.43 22.55 5.99
N ILE A 262 5.53 22.51 5.00
CA ILE A 262 5.81 22.39 3.58
C ILE A 262 5.23 23.62 2.89
N HIS A 263 6.06 24.36 2.17
CA HIS A 263 5.59 25.38 1.23
C HIS A 263 5.57 24.79 -0.18
N HIS A 264 4.38 24.68 -0.77
CA HIS A 264 4.22 24.33 -2.17
C HIS A 264 4.05 25.60 -3.00
N SER A 265 4.98 25.85 -3.91
CA SER A 265 4.99 27.07 -4.74
C SER A 265 3.99 27.07 -5.90
N GLY A 266 3.28 25.96 -6.15
CA GLY A 266 2.29 25.89 -7.22
C GLY A 266 2.89 25.79 -8.63
N ARG A 267 4.09 25.21 -8.76
CA ARG A 267 4.84 25.14 -10.01
C ARG A 267 4.62 23.79 -10.71
N ASN A 268 3.94 23.81 -11.86
CA ASN A 268 3.88 22.66 -12.77
C ASN A 268 4.90 22.84 -13.92
N GLN A 269 5.12 21.76 -14.69
CA GLN A 269 6.18 21.53 -15.70
C GLN A 269 6.61 22.71 -16.62
N ASP A 270 5.83 23.79 -16.74
CA ASP A 270 6.11 24.96 -17.60
C ASP A 270 6.76 26.15 -16.87
N ASP A 271 7.43 25.93 -15.73
CA ASP A 271 8.24 26.91 -14.99
C ASP A 271 7.53 28.18 -14.48
N LYS A 272 6.25 28.38 -14.80
CA LYS A 272 5.45 29.51 -14.29
C LYS A 272 4.85 29.15 -12.94
N GLU A 273 5.25 29.89 -11.92
CA GLU A 273 4.56 29.88 -10.63
C GLU A 273 3.10 30.29 -10.85
N ASN A 274 2.19 29.49 -10.32
CA ASN A 274 0.79 29.87 -10.22
C ASN A 274 0.46 30.16 -8.74
N PRO A 275 0.43 31.45 -8.32
CA PRO A 275 0.16 31.82 -6.94
C PRO A 275 -1.16 31.28 -6.40
N SER A 276 -2.15 31.02 -7.27
CA SER A 276 -3.44 30.44 -6.87
C SER A 276 -3.36 28.96 -6.46
N GLN A 277 -2.27 28.28 -6.80
CA GLN A 277 -1.98 26.88 -6.43
C GLN A 277 -0.89 26.77 -5.36
N ALA A 278 -0.33 27.91 -4.94
CA ALA A 278 0.59 27.95 -3.82
C ALA A 278 -0.18 27.66 -2.53
N ARG A 279 0.37 26.79 -1.68
CA ARG A 279 -0.24 26.47 -0.38
C ARG A 279 0.80 26.04 0.63
N ASP A 280 0.51 26.37 1.87
CA ASP A 280 1.27 25.93 3.03
C ASP A 280 0.57 24.75 3.68
N VAL A 281 1.30 23.66 3.89
CA VAL A 281 0.79 22.44 4.51
C VAL A 281 1.70 22.06 5.68
N TYR A 282 1.13 21.84 6.85
CA TYR A 282 1.87 21.26 7.97
C TYR A 282 1.56 19.76 8.05
N GLY A 283 2.50 18.92 7.68
CA GLY A 283 2.31 17.47 7.64
C GLY A 283 3.36 16.77 6.80
N TYR A 284 2.90 16.03 5.78
CA TYR A 284 3.72 15.06 5.04
C TYR A 284 3.55 15.21 3.53
N LEU A 285 4.58 14.80 2.79
CA LEU A 285 4.54 14.60 1.36
C LEU A 285 4.53 13.10 1.06
N SER A 286 3.48 12.60 0.41
CA SER A 286 3.52 11.28 -0.20
C SER A 286 4.01 11.37 -1.63
N TYR A 287 4.93 10.49 -2.01
CA TYR A 287 5.48 10.46 -3.36
C TYR A 287 5.38 9.03 -3.96
N PRO A 288 4.34 8.75 -4.75
CA PRO A 288 4.26 7.54 -5.55
C PRO A 288 5.18 7.66 -6.76
N LYS A 289 5.95 6.61 -7.02
CA LYS A 289 6.65 6.37 -8.28
C LYS A 289 5.81 5.40 -9.11
N LEU A 290 5.37 5.87 -10.27
CA LEU A 290 4.50 5.17 -11.19
C LEU A 290 5.31 4.67 -12.39
N LEU A 291 5.26 3.37 -12.66
CA LEU A 291 5.67 2.82 -13.96
C LEU A 291 4.57 3.14 -14.97
N CYS A 292 4.93 3.76 -16.09
CA CYS A 292 3.97 4.13 -17.13
C CYS A 292 4.07 3.20 -18.33
N ASP A 293 2.92 2.74 -18.82
CA ASP A 293 2.77 2.05 -20.10
C ASP A 293 1.93 2.92 -21.02
N ASP A 294 2.63 3.67 -21.85
CA ASP A 294 2.06 4.65 -22.76
C ASP A 294 1.15 3.98 -23.80
N GLU A 295 1.46 2.75 -24.20
CA GLU A 295 0.68 2.00 -25.19
C GLU A 295 -0.67 1.58 -24.62
N LEU A 296 -0.69 1.06 -23.40
CA LEU A 296 -1.93 0.71 -22.70
C LEU A 296 -2.64 1.91 -22.09
N HIS A 297 -1.99 3.08 -22.05
CA HIS A 297 -2.41 4.22 -21.24
C HIS A 297 -2.67 3.77 -19.79
N ALA A 298 -1.70 3.06 -19.20
CA ALA A 298 -1.76 2.50 -17.86
C ALA A 298 -0.60 2.99 -17.00
N SER A 299 -0.81 3.03 -15.69
CA SER A 299 0.28 3.20 -14.74
C SER A 299 0.13 2.24 -13.57
N TRP A 300 1.27 1.83 -13.01
CA TRP A 300 1.35 0.96 -11.84
C TRP A 300 2.20 1.63 -10.77
N VAL A 301 1.70 1.68 -9.54
CA VAL A 301 2.44 2.21 -8.40
C VAL A 301 3.55 1.22 -8.03
N ALA A 302 4.78 1.52 -8.42
CA ALA A 302 5.95 0.70 -8.12
C ALA A 302 6.47 0.89 -6.71
N HIS A 303 6.35 2.12 -6.20
CA HIS A 303 6.82 2.47 -4.88
C HIS A 303 6.05 3.69 -4.39
N THR A 304 5.73 3.75 -3.10
CA THR A 304 5.23 4.97 -2.47
C THR A 304 6.06 5.26 -1.24
N SER A 305 6.57 6.48 -1.13
CA SER A 305 7.15 6.99 0.12
C SER A 305 6.20 7.99 0.76
N LEU A 306 6.28 8.08 2.09
CA LEU A 306 5.78 9.20 2.86
C LEU A 306 7.00 9.86 3.51
N GLN A 307 7.18 11.15 3.29
CA GLN A 307 8.33 11.90 3.77
C GLN A 307 7.86 13.11 4.57
N THR A 308 8.66 13.46 5.58
CA THR A 308 8.52 14.74 6.26
C THR A 308 9.19 15.82 5.42
N ALA A 309 8.72 17.06 5.54
CA ALA A 309 9.19 18.18 4.72
C ALA A 309 10.69 18.50 4.84
N ASN A 310 11.31 18.11 5.96
CA ASN A 310 12.66 18.55 6.33
C ASN A 310 13.75 17.55 5.89
N THR A 311 13.39 16.50 5.15
CA THR A 311 14.39 15.67 4.47
C THR A 311 14.85 16.40 3.21
N ASP A 312 15.95 17.16 3.35
CA ASP A 312 16.82 17.52 2.22
C ASP A 312 17.42 16.24 1.59
#